data_AF-A0A8S1UU02-F1
#
_entry.id   AF-A0A8S1UU02-F1
#
_cell.length_a   1.000
_cell.length_b   1.000
_cell.length_c   1.000
_cell.angle_alpha   90.00
_cell.angle_beta   90.00
_cell.angle_gamma   90.00
#
_symmetry.space_group_name_H-M   'P 1'
#
loop_
_entity.id
_entity.type
_entity.pdbx_description
1 polymer ?
#
loop_
_entity_poly.entity_id
_entity_poly.type
_entity_poly.pdbx_seq_one_letter_code
_entity_poly.pdbx_strand_id
1 'polypeptide(L)'
;MKDYSETRPLNKKRVVRSQSPPPLRIRYNRPYKTIVLSFFLLSAGILFTEQGILQYQEKGLGETYPIFILAIMLLIPGVFYSGMFLLIVLGIGGFTYDMLPSVNN
;
A
#
# COMPACT_ATOMS: atom_id res chain seq x y z
N MET A 1 -19.44 55.75 -52.52
CA MET A 1 -19.01 55.72 -51.10
C MET A 1 -19.71 54.55 -50.43
N LYS A 2 -18.98 53.51 -50.01
CA LYS A 2 -19.54 52.39 -49.24
C LYS A 2 -19.01 52.51 -47.82
N ASP A 3 -19.89 52.84 -46.88
CA ASP A 3 -19.58 52.81 -45.46
C ASP A 3 -19.53 51.35 -45.00
N TYR A 4 -18.33 50.87 -44.70
CA TYR A 4 -18.10 49.61 -44.02
C TYR A 4 -17.93 49.90 -42.53
N SER A 5 -19.04 50.08 -41.81
CA SER A 5 -19.01 50.11 -40.34
C SER A 5 -18.79 48.69 -39.83
N GLU A 6 -17.52 48.31 -39.68
CA GLU A 6 -17.08 47.09 -38.99
C GLU A 6 -17.59 47.08 -37.54
N THR A 7 -18.69 46.38 -37.30
CA THR A 7 -19.12 46.03 -35.94
C THR A 7 -18.24 44.88 -35.43
N ARG A 8 -17.12 45.22 -34.80
CA ARG A 8 -16.28 44.23 -34.11
C ARG A 8 -17.11 43.52 -33.03
N PRO A 9 -17.19 42.19 -33.00
CA PRO A 9 -17.94 41.51 -31.95
C PRO A 9 -17.28 41.77 -30.59
N LEU A 10 -18.11 42.17 -29.62
CA LEU A 10 -17.74 42.46 -28.25
C LEU A 10 -16.86 41.34 -27.68
N ASN A 11 -15.71 41.75 -27.15
CA ASN A 11 -14.74 40.94 -26.43
C ASN A 11 -15.45 40.01 -25.42
N LYS A 12 -15.60 38.73 -25.80
CA LYS A 12 -16.16 37.67 -24.95
C LYS A 12 -15.18 37.48 -23.80
N LYS A 13 -15.45 38.15 -22.67
CA LYS A 13 -14.67 38.01 -21.43
C LYS A 13 -14.45 36.52 -21.18
N ARG A 14 -13.18 36.08 -21.25
CA ARG A 14 -12.80 34.72 -20.87
C ARG A 14 -13.22 34.54 -19.42
N VAL A 15 -14.22 33.69 -19.18
CA VAL A 15 -14.56 33.25 -17.83
C VAL A 15 -13.34 32.50 -17.32
N VAL A 16 -12.56 33.15 -16.47
CA VAL A 16 -11.46 32.51 -15.75
C VAL A 16 -12.13 31.49 -14.85
N ARG A 17 -12.07 30.20 -15.22
CA ARG A 17 -12.50 29.13 -14.32
C ARG A 17 -11.64 29.24 -13.07
N SER A 18 -12.26 29.63 -11.96
CA SER A 18 -11.61 29.78 -10.65
C SER A 18 -11.12 28.46 -10.07
N GLN A 19 -11.58 27.34 -10.63
CA GLN A 19 -11.24 26.01 -10.19
C GLN A 19 -10.21 25.40 -11.13
N SER A 20 -9.04 25.12 -10.58
CA SER A 20 -8.04 24.25 -11.19
C SER A 20 -8.68 22.88 -11.46
N PRO A 21 -8.42 22.27 -12.63
CA PRO A 21 -8.96 20.94 -12.95
C PRO A 21 -8.53 19.92 -11.91
N PRO A 22 -9.34 18.87 -11.64
CA PRO A 22 -8.93 17.79 -10.78
C PRO A 22 -7.60 17.20 -11.27
N PRO A 23 -6.70 16.79 -10.35
CA PRO A 23 -5.37 16.35 -10.72
C PRO A 23 -5.44 15.15 -11.67
N LEU A 24 -4.80 15.28 -12.84
CA LEU A 24 -4.75 14.24 -13.90
C LEU A 24 -4.04 12.96 -13.46
N ARG A 25 -3.32 12.98 -12.33
CA ARG A 25 -2.59 11.84 -11.78
C ARG A 25 -2.92 11.70 -10.29
N ILE A 26 -3.60 10.61 -9.94
CA ILE A 26 -3.72 10.18 -8.55
C ILE A 26 -2.32 9.77 -8.09
N ARG A 27 -1.76 10.50 -7.12
CA ARG A 27 -0.46 10.17 -6.54
C ARG A 27 -0.69 9.10 -5.48
N TYR A 28 -0.60 7.84 -5.87
CA TYR A 28 -0.60 6.74 -4.89
C TYR A 28 0.66 6.83 -4.03
N ASN A 29 0.48 7.14 -2.75
CA ASN A 29 1.57 7.06 -1.79
C ASN A 29 1.83 5.58 -1.50
N ARG A 30 2.82 4.98 -2.17
CA ARG A 30 3.15 3.58 -1.96
C ARG A 30 3.85 3.43 -0.60
N PRO A 31 3.28 2.71 0.37
CA PRO A 31 3.86 2.59 1.72
C PRO A 31 5.00 1.57 1.71
N TYR A 32 6.13 1.92 1.09
CA TYR A 32 7.29 1.03 0.93
C TYR A 32 7.81 0.50 2.28
N LYS A 33 7.77 1.31 3.34
CA LYS A 33 8.19 0.90 4.69
C LYS A 33 7.33 -0.25 5.22
N THR A 34 6.00 -0.16 5.08
CA THR A 34 5.07 -1.19 5.51
C THR A 34 5.25 -2.47 4.70
N ILE A 35 5.50 -2.34 3.39
CA ILE A 35 5.80 -3.48 2.52
C ILE A 35 7.06 -4.19 2.99
N VAL A 36 8.18 -3.46 3.16
CA VAL A 36 9.44 -4.04 3.63
C VAL A 36 9.27 -4.69 5.01
N LEU A 37 8.57 -4.02 5.94
CA LEU A 37 8.30 -4.54 7.26
C LEU A 37 7.48 -5.84 7.21
N SER A 38 6.47 -5.93 6.34
CA SER A 38 5.63 -7.13 6.20
C SER A 38 6.43 -8.34 5.70
N PHE A 39 7.32 -8.14 4.73
CA PHE A 39 8.21 -9.20 4.25
C PHE A 39 9.24 -9.60 5.31
N PHE A 40 9.75 -8.63 6.08
CA PHE A 40 10.62 -8.91 7.21
C PHE A 40 9.91 -9.77 8.26
N LEU A 41 8.72 -9.37 8.70
CA LEU A 41 7.88 -10.12 9.65
C LEU A 41 7.59 -11.54 9.15
N LEU A 42 7.24 -11.69 7.88
CA LEU A 42 7.02 -12.98 7.23
C LEU A 42 8.28 -13.86 7.31
N SER A 43 9.43 -13.32 6.88
CA SER A 43 10.70 -14.06 6.87
C SER A 43 11.15 -14.46 8.27
N ALA A 44 11.07 -13.55 9.24
CA ALA A 44 11.41 -13.83 10.64
C ALA A 44 10.48 -14.89 11.24
N GLY A 45 9.18 -14.79 10.97
CA GLY A 45 8.20 -15.78 11.42
C GLY A 45 8.43 -17.18 10.86
N ILE A 46 8.86 -17.30 9.59
CA ILE A 46 9.25 -18.58 8.98
C ILE A 46 10.50 -19.14 9.69
N LEU A 47 11.53 -18.32 9.90
CA LEU A 47 12.76 -18.74 10.58
C LEU A 47 12.49 -19.22 12.00
N PHE A 48 11.67 -18.50 12.78
CA PHE A 48 11.29 -18.93 14.12
C PHE A 48 10.45 -20.22 14.10
N THR A 49 9.62 -20.42 13.07
CA THR A 49 8.87 -21.67 12.91
C THR A 49 9.81 -22.84 12.65
N GLU A 50 10.79 -22.68 11.76
CA GLU A 50 11.80 -23.70 11.46
C GLU A 50 12.62 -24.06 12.71
N GLN A 51 13.13 -23.06 13.43
CA GLN A 51 13.84 -23.26 14.69
C GLN A 51 12.96 -23.91 15.75
N GLY A 52 11.68 -23.52 15.82
CA GLY A 52 10.69 -24.16 16.69
C GLY A 52 10.49 -25.63 16.35
N ILE A 53 10.39 -26.00 15.08
CA ILE A 53 10.25 -27.42 14.68
C ILE A 53 11.48 -28.23 15.09
N LEU A 54 12.68 -27.71 14.84
CA LEU A 54 13.93 -28.38 15.25
C LEU A 54 13.98 -28.57 16.77
N GLN A 55 13.69 -27.53 17.53
CA GLN A 55 13.73 -27.59 18.99
C GLN A 55 12.61 -28.47 19.57
N TYR A 56 11.44 -28.53 18.92
CA TYR A 56 10.35 -29.41 19.30
C TYR A 56 10.76 -30.87 19.23
N GLN A 57 11.49 -31.26 18.18
CA GLN A 57 11.99 -32.62 18.01
C GLN A 57 13.00 -33.03 19.09
N GLU A 58 13.79 -32.08 19.59
CA GLU A 58 14.83 -32.35 20.60
C GLU A 58 14.30 -32.31 22.05
N LYS A 59 13.43 -31.35 22.37
CA LYS A 59 13.10 -30.98 23.75
C LYS A 59 11.61 -31.07 24.10
N GLY A 60 10.77 -31.35 23.10
CA GLY A 60 9.32 -31.44 23.27
C GLY A 60 8.63 -30.06 23.34
N LEU A 61 7.29 -30.09 23.52
CA LEU A 61 6.45 -28.88 23.41
C LEU A 61 6.69 -27.84 24.50
N GLY A 62 7.06 -28.27 25.72
CA GLY A 62 7.12 -27.38 26.88
C GLY A 62 8.13 -26.24 26.73
N GLU A 63 9.33 -26.55 26.23
CA GLU A 63 10.38 -25.56 26.01
C GLU A 63 10.22 -24.78 24.70
N THR A 64 9.49 -25.35 23.74
CA THR A 64 9.38 -24.81 22.38
C THR A 64 8.18 -23.87 22.19
N TYR A 65 7.17 -23.99 23.06
CA TYR A 65 5.97 -23.16 23.06
C TYR A 65 6.21 -21.64 22.89
N PRO A 66 7.16 -20.99 23.63
CA PRO A 66 7.41 -19.56 23.45
C PRO A 66 7.91 -19.19 22.05
N ILE A 67 8.72 -20.04 21.41
CA ILE A 67 9.20 -19.81 20.05
C ILE A 67 8.04 -19.85 19.05
N PHE A 68 7.13 -20.82 19.20
CA PHE A 68 5.95 -20.90 18.35
C PHE A 68 5.01 -19.71 18.54
N ILE A 69 4.81 -19.21 19.76
CA ILE A 69 4.03 -17.99 19.98
C ILE A 69 4.67 -16.82 19.23
N LEU A 70 5.99 -16.65 19.37
CA LEU A 70 6.70 -15.55 18.73
C LEU A 70 6.64 -15.66 17.20
N ALA A 71 6.76 -16.87 16.66
CA ALA A 71 6.56 -17.14 15.24
C ALA A 71 5.14 -16.75 14.77
N ILE A 72 4.10 -17.15 15.50
CA ILE A 72 2.70 -16.82 15.19
C ILE A 72 2.47 -15.30 15.22
N MET A 73 3.00 -14.60 16.23
CA MET A 73 2.87 -13.14 16.36
C MET A 73 3.49 -12.39 15.18
N LEU A 74 4.54 -12.94 14.56
CA LEU A 74 5.20 -12.35 13.39
C LEU A 74 4.52 -12.78 12.09
N LEU A 75 4.10 -14.05 11.98
CA LEU A 75 3.50 -14.61 10.79
C LEU A 75 2.13 -14.02 10.48
N ILE A 76 1.25 -13.82 11.48
CA ILE A 76 -0.09 -13.27 11.24
C ILE A 76 -0.03 -11.93 10.48
N PRO A 77 0.64 -10.89 11.01
CA PRO A 77 0.76 -9.63 10.27
C PRO A 77 1.63 -9.77 9.02
N GLY A 78 2.70 -10.58 9.06
CA GLY A 78 3.58 -10.80 7.91
C GLY A 78 2.85 -11.35 6.69
N VAL A 79 2.09 -12.44 6.86
CA VAL A 79 1.29 -13.08 5.81
C VAL A 79 0.16 -12.17 5.35
N PHE A 80 -0.56 -11.54 6.27
CA PHE A 80 -1.69 -10.68 5.91
C PHE A 80 -1.26 -9.51 5.01
N TYR A 81 -0.24 -8.75 5.41
CA TYR A 81 0.19 -7.57 4.65
C TYR A 81 0.98 -7.93 3.38
N SER A 82 1.80 -8.98 3.41
CA SER A 82 2.49 -9.45 2.20
C SER A 82 1.51 -10.04 1.18
N GLY A 83 0.48 -10.75 1.64
CA GLY A 83 -0.61 -11.25 0.81
C GLY A 83 -1.42 -10.13 0.17
N MET A 84 -1.82 -9.11 0.95
CA MET A 84 -2.49 -7.92 0.42
C MET A 84 -1.64 -7.21 -0.64
N PHE A 85 -0.33 -7.07 -0.40
CA PHE A 85 0.58 -6.52 -1.39
C PHE A 85 0.65 -7.37 -2.67
N LEU A 86 0.67 -8.70 -2.55
CA LEU A 86 0.67 -9.62 -3.68
C LEU A 86 -0.63 -9.51 -4.50
N LEU A 87 -1.79 -9.37 -3.86
CA LEU A 87 -3.07 -9.13 -4.53
C LEU A 87 -3.09 -7.80 -5.29
N ILE A 88 -2.48 -6.75 -4.73
CA ILE A 88 -2.30 -5.46 -5.41
C ILE A 88 -1.40 -5.61 -6.65
N VAL A 89 -0.28 -6.35 -6.54
CA VAL A 89 0.63 -6.60 -7.66
C VAL A 89 -0.04 -7.42 -8.77
N LEU A 90 -0.92 -8.36 -8.41
CA LEU A 90 -1.73 -9.13 -9.36
C LEU A 90 -2.85 -8.31 -10.02
N GLY A 91 -3.07 -7.06 -9.59
CA GLY A 91 -4.07 -6.19 -10.19
C GLY A 91 -5.52 -6.60 -9.88
N ILE A 92 -5.74 -7.36 -8.80
CA ILE A 92 -7.08 -7.77 -8.40
C ILE A 92 -7.85 -6.52 -7.92
N GLY A 93 -8.93 -6.20 -8.63
CA GLY A 93 -9.76 -5.04 -8.34
C GLY A 93 -10.34 -5.09 -6.93
N GLY A 94 -10.27 -3.96 -6.23
CA GLY A 94 -10.74 -3.83 -4.85
C GLY A 94 -9.63 -3.69 -3.82
N PHE A 95 -8.36 -3.99 -4.17
CA PHE A 95 -7.22 -3.80 -3.28
C PHE A 95 -6.41 -2.57 -3.67
N THR A 96 -6.25 -1.65 -2.72
CA THR A 96 -5.51 -0.39 -2.92
C THR A 96 -4.49 -0.21 -1.80
N TYR A 97 -3.37 0.48 -2.09
CA TYR A 97 -2.34 0.79 -1.10
C TYR A 97 -2.86 1.56 0.13
N ASP A 98 -4.02 2.21 0.03
CA ASP A 98 -4.69 2.92 1.13
C ASP A 98 -5.16 1.98 2.25
N MET A 99 -5.28 0.67 1.96
CA MET A 99 -5.65 -0.35 2.96
C MET A 99 -4.48 -0.80 3.82
N LEU A 100 -3.25 -0.45 3.44
CA LEU A 100 -2.06 -0.79 4.20
C LEU A 100 -1.80 0.29 5.26
N PRO A 101 -1.49 -0.10 6.51
CA PRO A 101 -1.17 0.88 7.54
C PRO A 101 0.05 1.69 7.12
N SER A 102 -0.06 3.02 7.19
CA SER A 102 1.04 3.92 6.89
C SER A 102 1.97 4.02 8.11
N VAL A 103 3.15 3.41 8.04
CA VAL A 103 4.22 3.63 9.02
C VAL A 103 4.89 4.97 8.69
N ASN A 104 4.25 6.07 9.05
CA ASN A 104 4.83 7.42 9.01
C ASN A 104 5.23 7.85 10.43
N ASN A 105 6.41 8.47 10.54
CA ASN A 105 6.82 9.23 11.72
C ASN A 105 6.14 10.60 11.72
#